data_AF-A0A9E4BJG9-F1
#
_entry.id   AF-A0A9E4BJG9-F1
#
_cell.length_a   1.000
_cell.length_b   1.000
_cell.length_c   1.000
_cell.angle_alpha   90.00
_cell.angle_beta   90.00
_cell.angle_gamma   90.00
#
_symmetry.space_group_name_H-M   'P 1'
#
loop_
_entity.id
_entity.type
_entity.pdbx_description
1 polymer ?
#
loop_
_entity_poly.entity_id
_entity_poly.type
_entity_poly.pdbx_seq_one_letter_code
_entity_poly.pdbx_strand_id
1 'polypeptide(L)'
;MKKITQDELIPYIVKVLYEYGGRATKSQVENKIYELLASIFQHKWYHAPVSHGIPRWQHDIAWAKERARQQHDFVKSSGRGIWKLTEGGKRYYSSPAYIDGIRKIQLRIYGRGCDAT
;
A
#
# COMPACT_ATOMS: atom_id res chain seq x y z
N MET A 1 -12.11 14.66 -3.84
CA MET A 1 -10.92 13.79 -3.90
C MET A 1 -11.10 12.63 -2.92
N LYS A 2 -11.09 11.39 -3.39
CA LYS A 2 -11.13 10.21 -2.50
C LYS A 2 -9.74 9.93 -1.99
N LYS A 3 -9.59 9.83 -0.67
CA LYS A 3 -8.30 9.51 -0.03
C LYS A 3 -8.17 8.00 0.12
N ILE A 4 -7.02 7.45 -0.21
CA ILE A 4 -6.66 6.10 0.19
C ILE A 4 -6.30 6.10 1.68
N THR A 5 -6.81 5.11 2.42
CA THR A 5 -6.49 4.94 3.83
C THR A 5 -5.21 4.09 4.01
N GLN A 6 -4.68 4.07 5.22
CA GLN A 6 -3.51 3.25 5.55
C GLN A 6 -3.81 1.74 5.39
N ASP A 7 -4.99 1.29 5.77
CA ASP A 7 -5.36 -0.13 5.65
C ASP A 7 -5.52 -0.54 4.18
N GLU A 8 -5.99 0.38 3.33
CA GLU A 8 -6.09 0.14 1.89
C GLU A 8 -4.74 0.10 1.18
N LEU A 9 -3.67 0.61 1.80
CA LEU A 9 -2.31 0.50 1.29
C LEU A 9 -1.67 -0.86 1.59
N ILE A 10 -2.17 -1.61 2.59
CA ILE A 10 -1.65 -2.93 2.98
C ILE A 10 -1.60 -3.93 1.81
N PRO A 11 -2.68 -4.15 1.03
CA PRO A 11 -2.62 -5.12 -0.08
C PRO A 11 -1.61 -4.71 -1.17
N TYR A 12 -1.36 -3.40 -1.38
CA TYR A 12 -0.33 -2.94 -2.32
C TYR A 12 1.08 -3.22 -1.82
N ILE A 13 1.34 -3.06 -0.51
CA ILE A 13 2.63 -3.44 0.09
C ILE A 13 2.87 -4.95 -0.08
N VAL A 14 1.85 -5.76 0.19
CA VAL A 14 1.93 -7.22 0.02
C VAL A 14 2.22 -7.59 -1.44
N LYS A 15 1.49 -7.00 -2.40
CA LYS A 15 1.70 -7.20 -3.84
C LYS A 15 3.13 -6.88 -4.26
N VAL A 16 3.63 -5.70 -3.91
CA VAL A 16 4.98 -5.26 -4.31
C VAL A 16 6.06 -6.17 -3.70
N LEU A 17 5.94 -6.53 -2.43
CA LEU A 17 6.89 -7.44 -1.81
C LEU A 17 6.85 -8.82 -2.44
N TYR A 18 5.67 -9.32 -2.80
CA TYR A 18 5.53 -10.60 -3.49
C TYR A 18 6.19 -10.56 -4.88
N GLU A 19 5.92 -9.52 -5.67
CA GLU A 19 6.51 -9.31 -7.00
C GLU A 19 8.04 -9.17 -6.96
N TYR A 20 8.61 -8.64 -5.87
CA TYR A 20 10.06 -8.60 -5.64
C TYR A 20 10.64 -9.86 -4.96
N GLY A 21 9.96 -11.01 -5.06
CA GLY A 21 10.49 -12.27 -4.53
C GLY A 21 10.46 -12.35 -2.99
N GLY A 22 9.55 -11.63 -2.36
CA GLY A 22 9.30 -11.65 -0.91
C GLY A 22 10.15 -10.68 -0.09
N ARG A 23 10.99 -9.84 -0.71
CA ARG A 23 11.79 -8.83 0.01
C ARG A 23 12.13 -7.62 -0.87
N ALA A 24 12.12 -6.44 -0.29
CA ALA A 24 12.56 -5.22 -0.95
C ALA A 24 12.99 -4.16 0.07
N THR A 25 13.74 -3.16 -0.37
CA THR A 25 14.04 -1.98 0.46
C THR A 25 12.81 -1.10 0.60
N LYS A 26 12.73 -0.30 1.68
CA LYS A 26 11.69 0.71 1.90
C LYS A 26 11.48 1.58 0.65
N SER A 27 12.56 2.11 0.07
CA SER A 27 12.49 2.99 -1.11
C SER A 27 11.92 2.28 -2.34
N GLN A 28 12.30 1.02 -2.59
CA GLN A 28 11.71 0.23 -3.69
C GLN A 28 10.20 0.04 -3.51
N VAL A 29 9.75 -0.25 -2.27
CA VAL A 29 8.32 -0.41 -1.98
C VAL A 29 7.57 0.91 -2.16
N GLU A 30 8.09 1.99 -1.59
CA GLU A 30 7.49 3.33 -1.68
C GLU A 30 7.36 3.81 -3.13
N ASN A 31 8.43 3.70 -3.92
CA ASN A 31 8.42 4.10 -5.33
C ASN A 31 7.42 3.27 -6.12
N LYS A 32 7.38 1.95 -5.92
CA LYS A 32 6.47 1.09 -6.68
C LYS A 32 5.00 1.35 -6.34
N ILE A 33 4.69 1.57 -5.06
CA ILE A 33 3.33 1.94 -4.66
C ILE A 33 2.96 3.32 -5.23
N TYR A 34 3.91 4.26 -5.26
CA TYR A 34 3.67 5.57 -5.88
C TYR A 34 3.31 5.45 -7.36
N GLU A 35 4.04 4.63 -8.12
CA GLU A 35 3.70 4.33 -9.52
C GLU A 35 2.30 3.73 -9.66
N LEU A 36 1.97 2.72 -8.86
CA LEU A 36 0.69 2.02 -8.91
C LEU A 36 -0.51 2.93 -8.57
N LEU A 37 -0.28 3.95 -7.74
CA LEU A 37 -1.30 4.87 -7.24
C LEU A 37 -1.04 6.32 -7.69
N ALA A 38 -0.33 6.51 -8.81
CA ALA A 38 0.09 7.83 -9.26
C ALA A 38 -1.07 8.80 -9.44
N SER A 39 -2.20 8.33 -10.01
CA SER A 39 -3.43 9.11 -10.17
C SER A 39 -4.00 9.67 -8.87
N ILE A 40 -3.67 9.05 -7.73
CA ILE A 40 -4.08 9.47 -6.39
C ILE A 40 -2.99 10.34 -5.75
N PHE A 41 -1.75 9.86 -5.74
CA PHE A 41 -0.66 10.50 -5.02
C PHE A 41 -0.13 11.78 -5.68
N GLN A 42 -0.35 11.98 -6.98
CA GLN A 42 -0.05 13.26 -7.65
C GLN A 42 -0.85 14.44 -7.08
N HIS A 43 -1.97 14.18 -6.38
CA HIS A 43 -2.74 15.25 -5.79
C HIS A 43 -1.96 15.97 -4.68
N LYS A 44 -1.89 17.31 -4.74
CA LYS A 44 -1.10 18.18 -3.84
C LYS A 44 -1.21 17.86 -2.34
N TRP A 45 -2.38 17.39 -1.88
CA TRP A 45 -2.61 16.99 -0.48
C TRP A 45 -1.67 15.88 0.00
N TYR A 46 -1.26 14.95 -0.88
CA TYR A 46 -0.32 13.88 -0.55
C TYR A 46 1.14 14.34 -0.49
N HIS A 47 1.45 15.47 -1.13
CA HIS A 47 2.78 16.08 -1.12
C HIS A 47 2.96 17.09 0.02
N ALA A 48 1.87 17.49 0.69
CA ALA A 48 1.95 18.32 1.87
C ALA A 48 2.79 17.61 2.96
N PRO A 49 3.78 18.29 3.55
CA PRO A 49 4.62 17.69 4.56
C PRO A 49 3.81 17.40 5.82
N VAL A 50 4.16 16.30 6.47
CA VAL A 50 3.74 15.96 7.82
C VAL A 50 4.97 16.04 8.74
N SER A 51 4.95 15.34 9.86
CA SER A 51 6.06 15.31 10.82
C SER A 51 7.40 15.04 10.11
N HIS A 52 8.44 15.80 10.50
CA HIS A 52 9.80 15.73 9.93
C HIS A 52 9.91 16.02 8.42
N GLY A 53 8.96 16.75 7.83
CA GLY A 53 9.04 17.18 6.43
C GLY A 53 8.76 16.08 5.40
N ILE A 54 8.32 14.90 5.86
CA ILE A 54 8.02 13.76 5.00
C ILE A 54 6.69 14.02 4.27
N PRO A 55 6.58 13.79 2.95
CA PRO A 55 5.31 13.79 2.24
C PRO A 55 4.30 12.81 2.86
N ARG A 56 3.04 13.23 2.94
CA ARG A 56 1.97 12.42 3.53
C ARG A 56 1.86 11.01 2.93
N TRP A 57 2.01 10.85 1.61
CA TRP A 57 1.93 9.51 1.00
C TRP A 57 3.01 8.55 1.52
N GLN A 58 4.24 9.03 1.73
CA GLN A 58 5.32 8.23 2.33
C GLN A 58 4.99 7.89 3.77
N HIS A 59 4.45 8.86 4.52
CA HIS A 59 4.03 8.62 5.90
C HIS A 59 2.94 7.54 5.99
N ASP A 60 1.94 7.61 5.10
CA ASP A 60 0.83 6.66 5.06
C ASP A 60 1.30 5.25 4.67
N ILE A 61 2.23 5.10 3.74
CA ILE A 61 2.84 3.79 3.40
C ILE A 61 3.62 3.23 4.61
N ALA A 62 4.38 4.06 5.32
CA ALA A 62 5.11 3.62 6.50
C ALA A 62 4.18 3.12 7.62
N TRP A 63 3.07 3.82 7.85
CA TRP A 63 2.03 3.38 8.80
C TRP A 63 1.30 2.13 8.34
N ALA A 64 0.96 2.04 7.06
CA ALA A 64 0.34 0.86 6.47
C ALA A 64 1.22 -0.38 6.66
N LYS A 65 2.54 -0.26 6.46
CA LYS A 65 3.49 -1.34 6.76
C LYS A 65 3.44 -1.73 8.24
N GLU A 66 3.39 -0.74 9.13
CA GLU A 66 3.35 -1.02 10.57
C GLU A 66 2.08 -1.76 10.99
N ARG A 67 0.93 -1.39 10.42
CA ARG A 67 -0.34 -2.11 10.61
C ARG A 67 -0.29 -3.52 10.02
N ALA A 68 0.24 -3.67 8.80
CA ALA A 68 0.45 -4.97 8.16
C ALA A 68 1.32 -5.92 9.01
N ARG A 69 2.29 -5.37 9.75
CA ARG A 69 3.11 -6.11 10.70
C ARG A 69 2.36 -6.45 11.98
N GLN A 70 1.78 -5.45 12.64
CA GLN A 70 1.23 -5.61 14.00
C GLN A 70 -0.12 -6.33 14.02
N GLN A 71 -0.99 -6.08 13.05
CA GLN A 71 -2.37 -6.57 13.06
C GLN A 71 -2.55 -7.85 12.26
N HIS A 72 -1.67 -8.11 11.29
CA HIS A 72 -1.86 -9.19 10.33
C HIS A 72 -0.68 -10.14 10.18
N ASP A 73 0.49 -9.80 10.73
CA ASP A 73 1.74 -10.54 10.51
C ASP A 73 2.04 -10.79 9.02
N PHE A 74 1.73 -9.84 8.13
CA PHE A 74 1.97 -10.00 6.68
C PHE A 74 3.38 -9.58 6.27
N VAL A 75 3.96 -8.64 7.02
CA VAL A 75 5.25 -8.02 6.69
C VAL A 75 6.09 -7.95 7.95
N LYS A 76 7.40 -8.16 7.82
CA LYS A 76 8.38 -7.92 8.89
C LYS A 76 9.51 -7.03 8.42
N SER A 77 10.07 -6.25 9.34
CA SER A 77 11.30 -5.51 9.12
C SER A 77 12.50 -6.45 9.24
N SER A 78 13.39 -6.43 8.26
CA SER A 78 14.73 -6.99 8.32
C SER A 78 15.69 -5.80 8.43
N GLY A 79 16.79 -5.96 9.17
CA GLY A 79 17.77 -4.87 9.36
C GLY A 79 18.16 -4.15 8.06
N ARG A 80 18.59 -2.88 8.19
CA ARG A 80 18.96 -1.97 7.08
C ARG A 80 17.80 -1.51 6.19
N GLY A 81 16.59 -1.36 6.74
CA GLY A 81 15.44 -0.80 6.01
C GLY A 81 14.85 -1.74 4.95
N ILE A 82 15.09 -3.05 5.08
CA ILE A 82 14.53 -4.08 4.20
C ILE A 82 13.21 -4.57 4.78
N TRP A 83 12.17 -4.64 3.96
CA TRP A 83 10.89 -5.24 4.31
C TRP A 83 10.82 -6.63 3.70
N LYS A 84 10.26 -7.58 4.46
CA LYS A 84 10.10 -8.97 4.03
C LYS A 84 8.64 -9.38 4.16
N LEU A 85 8.15 -10.05 3.13
CA LEU A 85 6.87 -10.73 3.17
C LEU A 85 6.99 -11.98 4.05
N THR A 86 6.03 -12.18 4.94
CA THR A 86 5.93 -13.39 5.76
C THR A 86 5.18 -14.50 5.01
N GLU A 87 5.13 -15.70 5.58
CA GLU A 87 4.26 -16.76 5.06
C GLU A 87 2.78 -16.38 5.17
N GLY A 88 2.38 -15.64 6.23
CA GLY A 88 1.04 -15.08 6.36
C GLY A 88 0.70 -14.12 5.21
N GLY A 89 1.63 -13.23 4.85
CA GLY A 89 1.49 -12.31 3.74
C GLY A 89 1.40 -13.01 2.37
N LYS A 90 2.18 -14.08 2.17
CA LYS A 90 2.09 -14.91 0.95
C LYS A 90 0.73 -15.60 0.84
N ARG A 91 0.25 -16.22 1.92
CA ARG A 91 -1.09 -16.84 1.95
C ARG A 91 -2.18 -15.82 1.70
N TYR A 92 -2.07 -14.64 2.30
CA TYR A 92 -3.00 -13.54 2.06
C TYR A 92 -3.03 -13.14 0.58
N TYR A 93 -1.87 -12.94 -0.06
CA TYR A 93 -1.78 -12.59 -1.48
C TYR A 93 -2.48 -13.61 -2.39
N SER A 94 -2.34 -14.90 -2.09
CA SER A 94 -2.99 -15.98 -2.85
C SER A 94 -4.46 -16.23 -2.44
N SER A 95 -5.02 -15.47 -1.49
CA SER A 95 -6.36 -15.70 -0.96
C SER A 95 -7.45 -14.93 -1.73
N PRO A 96 -8.70 -15.43 -1.73
CA PRO A 96 -9.85 -14.66 -2.22
C PRO A 96 -10.04 -13.30 -1.51
N ALA A 97 -9.66 -13.21 -0.23
CA ALA A 97 -9.78 -11.98 0.56
C ALA A 97 -8.90 -10.85 0.00
N TYR A 98 -7.71 -11.16 -0.53
CA TYR A 98 -6.87 -10.18 -1.20
C TYR A 98 -7.52 -9.67 -2.49
N ILE A 99 -8.07 -10.57 -3.32
CA ILE A 99 -8.74 -10.22 -4.58
C ILE A 99 -9.96 -9.35 -4.32
N ASP A 100 -10.81 -9.74 -3.36
CA ASP A 100 -11.98 -8.96 -2.95
C ASP A 100 -11.58 -7.58 -2.39
N GLY A 101 -10.54 -7.53 -1.55
CA GLY A 101 -9.99 -6.28 -1.03
C GLY A 101 -9.54 -5.32 -2.13
N ILE A 102 -8.72 -5.78 -3.08
CA ILE A 102 -8.28 -4.96 -4.22
C ILE A 102 -9.47 -4.48 -5.05
N ARG A 103 -10.45 -5.34 -5.34
CA ARG A 103 -11.66 -4.96 -6.09
C ARG A 103 -12.45 -3.88 -5.37
N LYS A 104 -12.68 -4.03 -4.06
CA LYS A 104 -13.38 -3.03 -3.25
C LYS A 104 -12.66 -1.69 -3.24
N ILE A 105 -11.33 -1.70 -3.10
CA ILE A 105 -10.50 -0.49 -3.17
C ILE A 105 -10.63 0.18 -4.53
N GLN A 106 -10.49 -0.59 -5.62
CA GLN A 106 -10.61 -0.06 -6.98
C GLN A 106 -12.00 0.49 -7.28
N LEU A 107 -13.08 -0.21 -6.89
CA LEU A 107 -14.45 0.28 -7.02
C LEU A 107 -14.67 1.55 -6.20
N ARG A 108 -14.15 1.60 -4.97
CA ARG A 108 -14.27 2.78 -4.14
C ARG A 108 -13.53 3.96 -4.77
N ILE A 109 -12.30 3.78 -5.26
CA ILE A 109 -11.47 4.87 -5.79
C ILE A 109 -11.95 5.30 -7.18
N TYR A 110 -12.13 4.35 -8.09
CA TYR A 110 -12.36 4.57 -9.53
C TYR A 110 -13.80 4.29 -9.98
N GLY A 111 -14.59 3.52 -9.23
CA GLY A 111 -15.91 3.04 -9.63
C GLY A 111 -17.06 4.06 -9.53
N ARG A 112 -16.80 5.36 -9.74
CA ARG A 112 -17.89 6.30 -10.06
C ARG A 112 -17.55 7.10 -11.30
N GLY A 113 -18.10 6.61 -12.41
CA GLY A 113 -18.09 7.22 -13.73
C GLY A 113 -19.08 6.50 -14.64
N CYS A 114 -20.31 6.28 -14.18
CA CYS A 114 -21.46 5.81 -14.96
C CYS A 114 -22.74 6.15 -14.16
N ASP A 115 -23.12 7.43 -14.16
CA ASP A 115 -24.51 7.88 -13.99
C ASP A 115 -24.65 9.09 -14.93
N ALA A 116 -24.69 8.78 -16.22
CA ALA A 116 -25.01 9.71 -17.29
C ALA A 116 -25.71 8.91 -18.39
N THR A 117 -26.98 8.61 -18.17
CA THR A 117 -28.06 8.49 -19.16
C THR A 117 -29.38 8.39 -18.42
#